data_AF-A0A7S2A6K8-F1
#
_entry.id   AF-A0A7S2A6K8-F1
#
_cell.length_a   1.000
_cell.length_b   1.000
_cell.length_c   1.000
_cell.angle_alpha   90.00
_cell.angle_beta   90.00
_cell.angle_gamma   90.00
#
_symmetry.space_group_name_H-M   'P 1'
#
loop_
_entity.id
_entity.type
_entity.pdbx_description
1 polymer ?
#
loop_
_entity_poly.entity_id
_entity_poly.type
_entity_poly.pdbx_seq_one_letter_code
_entity_poly.pdbx_strand_id
1 'polypeptide(L)'
;MISSHDEGDVVKETILCDEELALEDKCRVLRSQIRAIRERRSQIKRATDKVTKSASEWASYRNRAEQDLSAAVATFKSAAMSNQTAMASLEVARNLSPTVDCFYIWHRGPFGTINGLRLGSEAPSLPPSVSTDDDSVANSAKPDFDLSSLISQAPVSSSDPSNAAVGGKSTNETIKVPWPEINAALGMAALLLSTLEKKPHSGIKFKNEILPMGNFSKIGIAQTDGRPPVLFNLHYSEDSFQFFGKRNFNTALDGLFHCLKDASDAVSRIDKATALPHKVEVSPQGEVTIGGIPVTYGDNGEVWTKAMKYFLTDLKWLLAFTTKNADR
;
A
#
# COMPACT_ATOMS: atom_id res chain seq x y z
N MET A 1 71.63 -117.12 -32.60
CA MET A 1 71.19 -115.86 -31.96
C MET A 1 69.93 -115.36 -32.64
N ILE A 2 68.78 -115.98 -32.37
CA ILE A 2 67.47 -115.56 -32.86
C ILE A 2 66.52 -115.87 -31.69
N SER A 3 66.17 -114.89 -30.86
CA SER A 3 65.09 -115.05 -29.84
C SER A 3 64.69 -113.77 -29.07
N SER A 4 65.18 -112.57 -29.39
CA SER A 4 64.94 -111.38 -28.53
C SER A 4 64.32 -110.17 -29.24
N HIS A 5 63.92 -110.30 -30.50
CA HIS A 5 63.33 -109.19 -31.27
C HIS A 5 61.80 -109.23 -31.38
N ASP A 6 61.15 -110.37 -31.13
CA ASP A 6 59.72 -110.56 -31.39
C ASP A 6 58.82 -110.19 -30.18
N GLU A 7 59.31 -110.36 -28.93
CA GLU A 7 58.58 -109.93 -27.73
C GLU A 7 58.65 -108.39 -27.50
N GLY A 8 59.69 -107.73 -28.00
CA GLY A 8 59.90 -106.30 -27.79
C GLY A 8 59.02 -105.39 -28.65
N ASP A 9 58.64 -105.84 -29.85
CA ASP A 9 57.75 -105.10 -30.74
C ASP A 9 56.30 -105.18 -30.29
N VAL A 10 55.83 -106.36 -29.83
CA VAL A 10 54.48 -106.51 -29.26
C VAL A 10 54.31 -105.66 -27.99
N VAL A 11 55.31 -105.61 -27.10
CA VAL A 11 55.25 -104.79 -25.88
C VAL A 11 55.28 -103.29 -26.20
N LYS A 12 56.07 -102.85 -27.19
CA LYS A 12 56.08 -101.45 -27.65
C LYS A 12 54.77 -101.02 -28.28
N GLU A 13 54.18 -101.87 -29.12
CA GLU A 13 52.92 -101.61 -29.79
C GLU A 13 51.76 -101.54 -28.76
N THR A 14 51.82 -102.36 -27.70
CA THR A 14 50.86 -102.29 -26.58
C THR A 14 51.02 -101.01 -25.75
N ILE A 15 52.26 -100.60 -25.42
CA ILE A 15 52.54 -99.35 -24.68
C ILE A 15 52.14 -98.11 -25.48
N LEU A 16 52.40 -98.10 -26.80
CA LEU A 16 51.97 -97.02 -27.69
C LEU A 16 50.44 -96.92 -27.78
N CYS A 17 49.75 -98.07 -27.83
CA CYS A 17 48.30 -98.12 -27.82
C CYS A 17 47.70 -97.62 -26.49
N ASP A 18 48.33 -97.95 -25.35
CA ASP A 18 47.92 -97.45 -24.03
C ASP A 18 48.15 -95.93 -23.86
N GLU A 19 49.26 -95.40 -24.39
CA GLU A 19 49.54 -93.95 -24.40
C GLU A 19 48.59 -93.18 -25.33
N GLU A 20 48.28 -93.73 -26.50
CA GLU A 20 47.28 -93.18 -27.43
C GLU A 20 45.89 -93.14 -26.78
N LEU A 21 45.48 -94.22 -26.12
CA LEU A 21 44.22 -94.30 -25.38
C LEU A 21 44.15 -93.26 -24.24
N ALA A 22 45.25 -93.06 -23.50
CA ALA A 22 45.34 -92.08 -22.43
C ALA A 22 45.29 -90.63 -22.95
N LEU A 23 45.88 -90.36 -24.11
CA LEU A 23 45.82 -89.06 -24.81
C LEU A 23 44.42 -88.78 -25.36
N GLU A 24 43.76 -89.77 -25.92
CA GLU A 24 42.37 -89.68 -26.35
C GLU A 24 41.43 -89.39 -25.18
N ASP A 25 41.63 -90.05 -24.04
CA ASP A 25 40.89 -89.80 -22.81
C ASP A 25 41.12 -88.38 -22.28
N LYS A 26 42.35 -87.87 -22.32
CA LYS A 26 42.67 -86.47 -21.98
C LYS A 26 41.97 -85.49 -22.94
N CYS A 27 42.00 -85.76 -24.24
CA CYS A 27 41.30 -84.96 -25.24
C CYS A 27 39.78 -84.97 -25.02
N ARG A 28 39.22 -86.11 -24.63
CA ARG A 28 37.79 -86.27 -24.29
C ARG A 28 37.41 -85.43 -23.08
N VAL A 29 38.23 -85.44 -22.03
CA VAL A 29 38.03 -84.64 -20.80
C VAL A 29 38.18 -83.13 -21.07
N LEU A 30 39.21 -82.70 -21.79
CA LEU A 30 39.38 -81.27 -22.12
C LEU A 30 38.23 -80.75 -23.00
N ARG A 31 37.77 -81.55 -23.97
CA ARG A 31 36.59 -81.22 -24.78
C ARG A 31 35.31 -81.15 -23.96
N SER A 32 35.15 -81.99 -22.92
CA SER A 32 34.00 -81.89 -22.01
C SER A 32 34.06 -80.64 -21.13
N GLN A 33 35.25 -80.29 -20.62
CA GLN A 33 35.48 -79.06 -19.84
C GLN A 33 35.24 -77.79 -20.66
N ILE A 34 35.74 -77.71 -21.90
CA ILE A 34 35.49 -76.57 -22.80
C ILE A 34 33.99 -76.40 -23.07
N ARG A 35 33.25 -77.50 -23.27
CA ARG A 35 31.79 -77.47 -23.41
C ARG A 35 31.11 -76.93 -22.14
N ALA A 36 31.50 -77.43 -20.97
CA ALA A 36 30.95 -76.95 -19.69
C ALA A 36 31.23 -75.45 -19.45
N ILE A 37 32.44 -74.97 -19.78
CA ILE A 37 32.80 -73.54 -19.65
C ILE A 37 32.00 -72.68 -20.63
N ARG A 38 31.80 -73.13 -21.87
CA ARG A 38 30.96 -72.43 -22.86
C ARG A 38 29.51 -72.36 -22.41
N GLU A 39 28.97 -73.46 -21.89
CA GLU A 39 27.62 -73.52 -21.35
C GLU A 39 27.46 -72.52 -20.20
N ARG A 40 28.39 -72.53 -19.24
CA ARG A 40 28.41 -71.62 -18.09
C ARG A 40 28.56 -70.15 -18.50
N ARG A 41 29.42 -69.84 -19.48
CA ARG A 41 29.52 -68.50 -20.07
C ARG A 41 28.20 -68.07 -20.74
N SER A 42 27.51 -68.98 -21.42
CA SER A 42 26.19 -68.69 -22.03
C SER A 42 25.12 -68.38 -20.98
N GLN A 43 25.15 -69.09 -19.85
CA GLN A 43 24.23 -68.87 -18.74
C GLN A 43 24.52 -67.53 -18.04
N ILE A 44 25.80 -67.24 -17.78
CA ILE A 44 26.24 -65.96 -17.21
C ILE A 44 25.80 -64.81 -18.12
N LYS A 45 26.06 -64.90 -19.44
CA LYS A 45 25.63 -63.88 -20.40
C LYS A 45 24.12 -63.63 -20.33
N ARG A 46 23.31 -64.70 -20.34
CA ARG A 46 21.85 -64.59 -20.22
C ARG A 46 21.42 -63.96 -18.89
N ALA A 47 22.10 -64.26 -17.79
CA ALA A 47 21.83 -63.64 -16.49
C ALA A 47 22.22 -62.16 -16.50
N THR A 48 23.38 -61.80 -17.06
CA THR A 48 23.83 -60.42 -17.21
C THR A 48 22.86 -59.61 -18.07
N ASP A 49 22.45 -60.14 -19.22
CA ASP A 49 21.50 -59.47 -20.13
C ASP A 49 20.15 -59.18 -19.44
N LYS A 50 19.68 -60.11 -18.61
CA LYS A 50 18.47 -59.90 -17.78
C LYS A 50 18.67 -58.78 -16.77
N VAL A 51 19.77 -58.80 -16.03
CA VAL A 51 20.09 -57.76 -15.03
C VAL A 51 20.25 -56.39 -15.70
N THR A 52 20.93 -56.29 -16.83
CA THR A 52 21.09 -55.03 -17.57
C THR A 52 19.76 -54.49 -18.08
N LYS A 53 18.87 -55.38 -18.57
CA LYS A 53 17.54 -54.98 -19.01
C LYS A 53 16.73 -54.41 -17.85
N SER A 54 16.64 -55.13 -16.73
CA SER A 54 15.96 -54.64 -15.54
C SER A 54 16.56 -53.34 -15.02
N ALA A 55 17.90 -53.20 -15.02
CA ALA A 55 18.56 -51.96 -14.61
C ALA A 55 18.16 -50.76 -15.50
N SER A 56 18.02 -50.97 -16.82
CA SER A 56 17.59 -49.93 -17.76
C SER A 56 16.12 -49.51 -17.55
N GLU A 57 15.25 -50.46 -17.23
CA GLU A 57 13.85 -50.21 -16.89
C GLU A 57 13.78 -49.40 -15.59
N TRP A 58 14.50 -49.82 -14.55
CA TRP A 58 14.58 -49.10 -13.28
C TRP A 58 15.14 -47.68 -13.42
N ALA A 59 16.13 -47.46 -14.29
CA ALA A 59 16.64 -46.13 -14.58
C ALA A 59 15.56 -45.24 -15.23
N SER A 60 14.81 -45.78 -16.17
CA SER A 60 13.71 -45.06 -16.83
C SER A 60 12.59 -44.70 -15.85
N TYR A 61 12.22 -45.62 -14.95
CA TYR A 61 11.25 -45.35 -13.88
C TYR A 61 11.72 -44.26 -12.91
N ARG A 62 12.99 -44.30 -12.47
CA ARG A 62 13.55 -43.26 -11.58
C ARG A 62 13.56 -41.89 -12.23
N ASN A 63 13.99 -41.80 -13.49
CA ASN A 63 14.01 -40.54 -14.24
C ASN A 63 12.59 -39.96 -14.38
N ARG A 64 11.58 -40.81 -14.62
CA ARG A 64 10.18 -40.40 -14.67
C ARG A 64 9.71 -39.84 -13.33
N ALA A 65 9.95 -40.57 -12.24
CA ALA A 65 9.57 -40.14 -10.89
C ALA A 65 10.27 -38.83 -10.49
N GLU A 66 11.53 -38.64 -10.89
CA GLU A 66 12.29 -37.41 -10.65
C GLU A 66 11.74 -36.22 -11.45
N GLN A 67 11.34 -36.44 -12.71
CA GLN A 67 10.67 -35.42 -13.51
C GLN A 67 9.30 -35.03 -12.92
N ASP A 68 8.50 -36.01 -12.51
CA ASP A 68 7.19 -35.77 -11.90
C ASP A 68 7.34 -35.01 -10.58
N LEU A 69 8.33 -35.36 -9.75
CA LEU A 69 8.65 -34.64 -8.52
C LEU A 69 9.13 -33.21 -8.83
N SER A 70 10.02 -33.02 -9.80
CA SER A 70 10.50 -31.69 -10.19
C SER A 70 9.36 -30.80 -10.69
N ALA A 71 8.43 -31.36 -11.49
CA ALA A 71 7.26 -30.66 -11.97
C ALA A 71 6.34 -30.26 -10.79
N ALA A 72 6.06 -31.18 -9.87
CA ALA A 72 5.26 -30.91 -8.67
C ALA A 72 5.92 -29.85 -7.75
N VAL A 73 7.24 -29.88 -7.59
CA VAL A 73 7.97 -28.87 -6.83
C VAL A 73 7.94 -27.51 -7.53
N ALA A 74 8.05 -27.48 -8.85
CA ALA A 74 7.98 -26.23 -9.62
C ALA A 74 6.59 -25.59 -9.52
N THR A 75 5.51 -26.37 -9.63
CA THR A 75 4.14 -25.88 -9.48
C THR A 75 3.85 -25.43 -8.05
N PHE A 76 4.35 -26.15 -7.04
CA PHE A 76 4.23 -25.73 -5.65
C PHE A 76 4.97 -24.41 -5.39
N LYS A 77 6.21 -24.28 -5.89
CA LYS A 77 7.00 -23.05 -5.74
C LYS A 77 6.34 -21.86 -6.45
N SER A 78 5.81 -22.05 -7.66
CA SER A 78 5.14 -20.97 -8.38
C SER A 78 3.84 -20.55 -7.67
N ALA A 79 3.07 -21.51 -7.14
CA ALA A 79 1.89 -21.22 -6.34
C ALA A 79 2.24 -20.48 -5.04
N ALA A 80 3.30 -20.90 -4.34
CA ALA A 80 3.78 -20.22 -3.13
C ALA A 80 4.21 -18.78 -3.41
N MET A 81 4.94 -18.55 -4.51
CA MET A 81 5.36 -17.20 -4.94
C MET A 81 4.17 -16.32 -5.35
N SER A 82 3.16 -16.90 -6.00
CA SER A 82 1.90 -16.21 -6.32
C SER A 82 1.18 -15.77 -5.05
N ASN A 83 1.02 -16.68 -4.07
CA ASN A 83 0.41 -16.35 -2.78
C ASN A 83 1.20 -15.26 -2.03
N GLN A 84 2.53 -15.32 -2.06
CA GLN A 84 3.37 -14.30 -1.42
C GLN A 84 3.20 -12.92 -2.06
N THR A 85 3.16 -12.86 -3.40
CA THR A 85 2.91 -11.60 -4.13
C THR A 85 1.51 -11.06 -3.84
N ALA A 86 0.51 -11.94 -3.77
CA ALA A 86 -0.86 -11.56 -3.41
C ALA A 86 -0.94 -11.02 -1.98
N MET A 87 -0.28 -11.66 -1.02
CA MET A 87 -0.19 -11.19 0.37
C MET A 87 0.49 -9.81 0.47
N ALA A 88 1.61 -9.61 -0.23
CA ALA A 88 2.29 -8.31 -0.26
C ALA A 88 1.39 -7.22 -0.85
N SER A 89 0.65 -7.52 -1.92
CA SER A 89 -0.30 -6.59 -2.52
C SER A 89 -1.45 -6.24 -1.58
N LEU A 90 -1.96 -7.21 -0.80
CA LEU A 90 -2.98 -6.99 0.23
C LEU A 90 -2.46 -6.12 1.37
N GLU A 91 -1.20 -6.30 1.78
CA GLU A 91 -0.58 -5.50 2.84
C GLU A 91 -0.43 -4.03 2.44
N VAL A 92 -0.06 -3.77 1.18
CA VAL A 92 -0.06 -2.41 0.61
C VAL A 92 -1.49 -1.84 0.56
N ALA A 93 -2.46 -2.62 0.08
CA ALA A 93 -3.86 -2.17 0.01
C ALA A 93 -4.47 -1.87 1.39
N ARG A 94 -4.08 -2.61 2.44
CA ARG A 94 -4.53 -2.36 3.82
C ARG A 94 -4.08 -1.00 4.34
N ASN A 95 -2.94 -0.50 3.86
CA ASN A 95 -2.38 0.78 4.28
C ASN A 95 -2.87 1.96 3.43
N LEU A 96 -3.55 1.71 2.30
CA LEU A 96 -4.10 2.72 1.40
C LEU A 96 -5.61 2.85 1.62
N SER A 97 -6.02 3.66 2.59
CA SER A 97 -7.44 4.02 2.65
C SER A 97 -7.71 5.14 1.64
N PRO A 98 -8.61 4.93 0.66
CA PRO A 98 -8.88 5.94 -0.37
C PRO A 98 -9.29 7.30 0.22
N THR A 99 -9.94 7.30 1.39
CA THR A 99 -10.34 8.54 2.07
C THR A 99 -9.15 9.32 2.64
N VAL A 100 -8.14 8.64 3.19
CA VAL A 100 -6.92 9.33 3.67
C VAL A 100 -6.12 9.84 2.49
N ASP A 101 -6.17 9.14 1.35
CA ASP A 101 -5.45 9.58 0.16
C ASP A 101 -6.07 10.79 -0.54
N CYS A 102 -7.39 10.89 -0.57
CA CYS A 102 -8.12 12.01 -1.17
C CYS A 102 -8.10 13.29 -0.31
N PHE A 103 -7.92 13.17 1.01
CA PHE A 103 -7.94 14.30 1.95
C PHE A 103 -6.66 14.33 2.79
N TYR A 104 -5.59 14.81 2.16
CA TYR A 104 -4.28 14.94 2.79
C TYR A 104 -4.25 16.17 3.71
N ILE A 105 -4.29 15.94 5.02
CA ILE A 105 -4.23 17.01 6.03
C ILE A 105 -2.84 17.11 6.65
N TRP A 106 -2.25 18.29 6.53
CA TRP A 106 -0.90 18.61 7.00
C TRP A 106 -0.82 20.02 7.58
N HIS A 107 0.40 20.55 7.74
CA HIS A 107 0.63 21.92 8.17
C HIS A 107 1.77 22.55 7.35
N ARG A 108 1.68 23.86 7.15
CA ARG A 108 2.75 24.67 6.55
C ARG A 108 3.03 25.86 7.46
N GLY A 109 4.08 25.75 8.26
CA GLY A 109 4.37 26.67 9.35
C GLY A 109 3.16 26.86 10.30
N PRO A 110 2.65 28.10 10.46
CA PRO A 110 1.53 28.39 11.35
C PRO A 110 0.17 27.91 10.81
N PHE A 111 0.03 27.65 9.50
CA PHE A 111 -1.23 27.25 8.87
C PHE A 111 -1.41 25.73 8.90
N GLY A 112 -2.65 25.28 9.11
CA GLY A 112 -3.06 23.93 8.72
C GLY A 112 -3.36 23.89 7.21
N THR A 113 -3.10 22.76 6.56
CA THR A 113 -3.38 22.57 5.13
C THR A 113 -4.23 21.35 4.86
N ILE A 114 -5.08 21.42 3.84
CA ILE A 114 -5.82 20.28 3.29
C ILE A 114 -5.59 20.24 1.78
N ASN A 115 -5.03 19.14 1.27
CA ASN A 115 -4.59 18.99 -0.12
C ASN A 115 -3.73 20.18 -0.60
N GLY A 116 -2.81 20.64 0.26
CA GLY A 116 -1.93 21.77 -0.02
C GLY A 116 -2.54 23.16 0.16
N LEU A 117 -3.87 23.28 0.29
CA LEU A 117 -4.57 24.55 0.50
C LEU A 117 -4.48 25.00 1.96
N ARG A 118 -4.06 26.23 2.22
CA ARG A 118 -3.96 26.80 3.57
C ARG A 118 -5.34 27.20 4.08
N LEU A 119 -5.64 26.81 5.32
CA LEU A 119 -6.84 27.22 6.03
C LEU A 119 -6.47 28.13 7.21
N GLY A 120 -6.69 29.43 7.01
CA GLY A 120 -6.40 30.51 7.96
C GLY A 120 -6.35 31.84 7.23
N SER A 121 -6.52 32.95 7.93
CA SER A 121 -6.55 34.29 7.32
C SER A 121 -5.17 34.96 7.39
N GLU A 122 -4.59 34.99 8.59
CA GLU A 122 -3.33 35.69 8.86
C GLU A 122 -2.41 34.85 9.75
N ALA A 123 -1.10 34.99 9.59
CA ALA A 123 -0.11 34.45 10.52
C ALA A 123 1.24 35.21 10.42
N PRO A 124 2.05 35.23 11.48
CA PRO A 124 3.37 35.86 11.43
C PRO A 124 4.32 35.09 10.49
N SER A 125 5.10 35.81 9.69
CA SER A 125 6.21 35.23 8.92
C SER A 125 7.21 34.58 9.86
N LEU A 126 7.43 33.27 9.72
CA LEU A 126 8.52 32.60 10.43
C LEU A 126 9.86 33.07 9.85
N PRO A 127 10.88 33.31 10.70
CA PRO A 127 12.23 33.59 10.22
C PRO A 127 12.78 32.38 9.46
N PRO A 128 13.66 32.58 8.47
CA PRO A 128 14.20 31.53 7.60
C PRO A 128 15.03 30.45 8.35
N SER A 129 15.33 30.64 9.63
CA SER A 129 16.02 29.65 10.46
C SER A 129 15.10 28.61 11.14
N VAL A 130 13.77 28.75 11.01
CA VAL A 130 12.76 27.85 11.58
C VAL A 130 11.83 27.27 10.51
N SER A 131 12.16 27.45 9.21
CA SER A 131 11.59 26.60 8.17
C SER A 131 12.16 25.20 8.37
N THR A 132 11.45 24.35 9.11
CA THR A 132 11.74 22.92 9.13
C THR A 132 11.80 22.45 7.68
N ASP A 133 12.93 21.88 7.27
CA ASP A 133 13.25 21.35 5.94
C ASP A 133 12.32 20.20 5.46
N ASP A 134 11.11 20.11 5.99
CA ASP A 134 10.06 19.16 5.61
C ASP A 134 9.18 19.69 4.45
N ASP A 135 9.28 20.98 4.10
CA ASP A 135 8.50 21.64 3.05
C ASP A 135 8.84 21.15 1.62
N SER A 136 10.01 20.53 1.41
CA SER A 136 10.41 20.01 0.08
C SER A 136 10.08 18.53 -0.16
N VAL A 137 9.81 17.75 0.90
CA VAL A 137 9.54 16.30 0.78
C VAL A 137 8.03 16.02 0.59
N ALA A 138 7.16 16.92 1.08
CA ALA A 138 5.71 16.78 0.93
C ALA A 138 5.21 16.91 -0.53
N ASN A 139 5.99 17.55 -1.42
CA ASN A 139 5.66 17.65 -2.85
C ASN A 139 6.18 16.48 -3.69
N SER A 140 7.09 15.63 -3.19
CA SER A 140 7.66 14.55 -4.00
C SER A 140 6.91 13.21 -3.92
N ALA A 141 5.92 13.08 -3.03
CA ALA A 141 5.26 11.80 -2.73
C ALA A 141 3.82 11.64 -3.27
N LYS A 142 3.25 12.64 -3.97
CA LYS A 142 1.96 12.53 -4.69
C LYS A 142 2.01 13.32 -6.00
N PRO A 143 1.25 12.92 -7.04
CA PRO A 143 1.34 13.53 -8.35
C PRO A 143 0.98 15.01 -8.27
N ASP A 144 1.84 15.86 -8.84
CA ASP A 144 1.67 17.30 -8.98
C ASP A 144 0.35 17.62 -9.70
N PHE A 145 -0.71 17.87 -8.93
CA PHE A 145 -1.93 18.49 -9.44
C PHE A 145 -1.98 19.91 -8.90
N ASP A 146 -1.28 20.81 -9.60
CA ASP A 146 -1.22 22.22 -9.25
C ASP A 146 -2.54 22.93 -9.60
N LEU A 147 -3.48 22.87 -8.65
CA LEU A 147 -4.77 23.56 -8.69
C LEU A 147 -4.63 25.10 -8.73
N SER A 148 -3.46 25.66 -8.41
CA SER A 148 -3.24 27.10 -8.49
C SER A 148 -3.29 27.61 -9.94
N SER A 149 -2.90 26.76 -10.91
CA SER A 149 -2.95 27.07 -12.34
C SER A 149 -4.38 27.18 -12.91
N LEU A 150 -5.38 26.58 -12.26
CA LEU A 150 -6.78 26.62 -12.70
C LEU A 150 -7.54 27.87 -12.21
N ILE A 151 -6.95 28.65 -11.30
CA ILE A 151 -7.62 29.78 -10.64
C ILE A 151 -7.29 31.13 -11.32
N SER A 152 -6.40 31.17 -12.31
CA SER A 152 -6.00 32.43 -12.97
C SER A 152 -6.50 32.56 -14.40
N GLN A 153 -7.69 33.16 -14.58
CA GLN A 153 -8.01 33.97 -15.75
C GLN A 153 -8.69 35.27 -15.31
N ALA A 154 -7.87 36.23 -14.88
CA ALA A 154 -8.21 37.65 -14.91
C ALA A 154 -7.04 38.40 -15.55
N PRO A 155 -7.28 39.39 -16.43
CA PRO A 155 -6.24 39.97 -17.27
C PRO A 155 -5.29 40.86 -16.46
N VAL A 156 -4.00 40.53 -16.53
CA VAL A 156 -2.91 41.36 -16.01
C VAL A 156 -2.62 42.51 -16.97
N SER A 157 -2.69 43.74 -16.47
CA SER A 157 -2.12 44.90 -17.13
C SER A 157 -0.63 44.99 -16.77
N SER A 158 0.19 45.08 -17.81
CA SER A 158 1.64 45.14 -17.76
C SER A 158 2.15 46.52 -17.31
N SER A 159 3.08 46.56 -16.36
CA SER A 159 4.07 47.63 -16.29
C SER A 159 5.41 47.10 -15.76
N ASP A 160 6.48 47.60 -16.39
CA ASP A 160 7.87 47.12 -16.42
C ASP A 160 8.62 47.06 -15.08
N PRO A 161 9.73 46.29 -15.00
CA PRO A 161 10.59 46.21 -13.81
C PRO A 161 11.72 47.24 -13.88
N SER A 162 11.92 48.00 -12.80
CA SER A 162 13.21 48.64 -12.54
C SER A 162 13.58 48.61 -11.05
N ASN A 163 14.73 47.98 -10.80
CA ASN A 163 15.65 48.08 -9.66
C ASN A 163 15.19 48.79 -8.37
N ALA A 164 15.28 48.08 -7.24
CA ALA A 164 15.93 48.63 -6.04
C ALA A 164 16.27 47.55 -4.98
N ALA A 165 17.58 47.46 -4.70
CA ALA A 165 18.21 47.38 -3.39
C ALA A 165 17.85 46.24 -2.41
N VAL A 166 18.86 45.39 -2.22
CA VAL A 166 19.17 44.65 -0.99
C VAL A 166 19.10 45.59 0.22
N GLY A 167 18.12 45.35 1.09
CA GLY A 167 17.98 46.00 2.38
C GLY A 167 17.35 45.03 3.37
N GLY A 168 18.19 44.39 4.20
CA GLY A 168 17.74 43.56 5.31
C GLY A 168 16.93 44.39 6.30
N LYS A 169 15.61 44.28 6.23
CA LYS A 169 14.67 44.81 7.22
C LYS A 169 13.93 43.60 7.76
N SER A 170 14.17 43.27 9.03
CA SER A 170 13.32 42.35 9.78
C SER A 170 11.97 43.04 9.97
N THR A 171 11.11 42.94 8.98
CA THR A 171 9.69 43.21 9.11
C THR A 171 9.05 41.92 9.59
N ASN A 172 8.37 41.95 10.73
CA ASN A 172 7.35 40.95 11.07
C ASN A 172 6.27 41.05 9.98
N GLU A 173 6.45 40.33 8.87
CA GLU A 173 5.55 40.40 7.73
C GLU A 173 4.42 39.42 8.00
N THR A 174 3.21 39.91 8.24
CA THR A 174 2.05 39.04 8.43
C THR A 174 1.64 38.47 7.08
N ILE A 175 1.72 37.15 6.93
CA ILE A 175 1.30 36.44 5.73
C ILE A 175 -0.22 36.39 5.73
N LYS A 176 -0.83 36.96 4.68
CA LYS A 176 -2.27 36.88 4.42
C LYS A 176 -2.58 35.82 3.37
N VAL A 177 -3.56 34.97 3.64
CA VAL A 177 -4.01 33.94 2.70
C VAL A 177 -5.18 34.48 1.88
N PRO A 178 -5.18 34.33 0.55
CA PRO A 178 -6.27 34.81 -0.27
C PRO A 178 -7.55 34.01 -0.03
N TRP A 179 -8.69 34.71 0.06
CA TRP A 179 -10.00 34.08 0.30
C TRP A 179 -10.38 32.93 -0.64
N PRO A 180 -10.09 32.99 -1.96
CA PRO A 180 -10.32 31.84 -2.84
C PRO A 180 -9.66 30.53 -2.35
N GLU A 181 -8.46 30.62 -1.78
CA GLU A 181 -7.74 29.46 -1.21
C GLU A 181 -8.43 28.97 0.08
N ILE A 182 -8.81 29.88 0.97
CA ILE A 182 -9.54 29.58 2.22
C ILE A 182 -10.88 28.90 1.89
N ASN A 183 -11.62 29.45 0.93
CA ASN A 183 -12.91 28.93 0.49
C ASN A 183 -12.78 27.54 -0.13
N ALA A 184 -11.73 27.31 -0.93
CA ALA A 184 -11.44 25.98 -1.47
C ALA A 184 -11.08 24.99 -0.36
N ALA A 185 -10.27 25.39 0.63
CA ALA A 185 -9.93 24.55 1.78
C ALA A 185 -11.17 24.19 2.63
N LEU A 186 -12.06 25.15 2.89
CA LEU A 186 -13.34 24.90 3.56
C LEU A 186 -14.24 23.97 2.74
N GLY A 187 -14.25 24.13 1.42
CA GLY A 187 -14.98 23.23 0.52
C GLY A 187 -14.48 21.79 0.57
N MET A 188 -13.16 21.60 0.62
CA MET A 188 -12.55 20.28 0.81
C MET A 188 -12.90 19.69 2.17
N ALA A 189 -12.90 20.50 3.23
CA ALA A 189 -13.30 20.06 4.57
C ALA A 189 -14.79 19.66 4.63
N ALA A 190 -15.67 20.42 3.98
CA ALA A 190 -17.09 20.09 3.85
C ALA A 190 -17.30 18.78 3.08
N LEU A 191 -16.57 18.58 1.97
CA LEU A 191 -16.61 17.35 1.21
C LEU A 191 -16.12 16.16 2.03
N LEU A 192 -15.06 16.34 2.83
CA LEU A 192 -14.56 15.32 3.75
C LEU A 192 -15.65 14.89 4.73
N LEU A 193 -16.26 15.83 5.46
CA LEU A 193 -17.33 15.52 6.42
C LEU A 193 -18.51 14.82 5.75
N SER A 194 -19.00 15.33 4.60
CA SER A 194 -20.06 14.68 3.82
C SER A 194 -19.68 13.25 3.40
N THR A 195 -18.41 13.01 3.08
CA THR A 195 -17.90 11.67 2.76
C THR A 195 -17.93 10.76 3.99
N LEU A 196 -17.56 11.26 5.17
CA LEU A 196 -17.59 10.50 6.42
C LEU A 196 -19.02 10.09 6.83
N GLU A 197 -20.01 10.96 6.62
CA GLU A 197 -21.43 10.65 6.88
C GLU A 197 -21.99 9.57 5.92
N LYS A 198 -21.53 9.56 4.68
CA LYS A 198 -21.94 8.56 3.66
C LYS A 198 -21.19 7.24 3.80
N LYS A 199 -20.07 7.20 4.52
CA LYS A 199 -19.27 5.99 4.69
C LYS A 199 -20.08 4.93 5.46
N PRO A 200 -20.17 3.68 4.96
CA PRO A 200 -20.88 2.62 5.65
C PRO A 200 -20.22 2.35 7.01
N HIS A 201 -21.04 2.04 8.03
CA HIS A 201 -20.61 1.74 9.41
C HIS A 201 -19.88 2.87 10.16
N SER A 202 -19.82 4.10 9.63
CA SER A 202 -19.21 5.23 10.34
C SER A 202 -19.99 5.62 11.60
N GLY A 203 -21.32 5.41 11.60
CA GLY A 203 -22.22 5.84 12.67
C GLY A 203 -22.41 7.36 12.75
N ILE A 204 -21.80 8.12 11.82
CA ILE A 204 -21.84 9.58 11.81
C ILE A 204 -23.12 10.03 11.08
N LYS A 205 -23.88 10.92 11.74
CA LYS A 205 -25.02 11.62 11.16
C LYS A 205 -25.01 13.06 11.63
N PHE A 206 -25.12 13.99 10.68
CA PHE A 206 -25.13 15.40 11.00
C PHE A 206 -26.55 15.93 11.12
N LYS A 207 -26.77 16.83 12.08
CA LYS A 207 -28.03 17.57 12.18
C LYS A 207 -28.14 18.64 11.09
N ASN A 208 -27.02 19.29 10.78
CA ASN A 208 -26.94 20.28 9.72
C ASN A 208 -26.59 19.60 8.40
N GLU A 209 -27.18 20.10 7.32
CA GLU A 209 -26.95 19.59 5.98
C GLU A 209 -25.67 20.20 5.39
N ILE A 210 -24.72 19.36 4.97
CA ILE A 210 -23.47 19.82 4.35
C ILE A 210 -23.59 19.70 2.83
N LEU A 211 -23.46 20.84 2.13
CA LEU A 211 -23.51 20.92 0.67
C LEU A 211 -22.13 21.28 0.12
N PRO A 212 -21.26 20.29 -0.18
CA PRO A 212 -19.97 20.55 -0.79
C PRO A 212 -20.16 21.02 -2.23
N MET A 213 -19.73 22.24 -2.54
CA MET A 213 -19.83 22.89 -3.85
C MET A 213 -18.48 23.57 -4.22
N GLY A 214 -17.37 22.88 -3.95
CA GLY A 214 -16.02 23.44 -4.13
C GLY A 214 -15.82 24.69 -3.27
N ASN A 215 -15.28 25.75 -3.87
CA ASN A 215 -15.08 27.06 -3.22
C ASN A 215 -16.37 27.84 -2.92
N PHE A 216 -17.55 27.31 -3.26
CA PHE A 216 -18.86 27.92 -2.98
C PHE A 216 -19.75 27.03 -2.10
N SER A 217 -19.13 26.20 -1.25
CA SER A 217 -19.84 25.28 -0.36
C SER A 217 -20.83 25.98 0.57
N LYS A 218 -21.86 25.25 1.01
CA LYS A 218 -22.95 25.78 1.85
C LYS A 218 -23.28 24.84 3.01
N ILE A 219 -23.85 25.41 4.07
CA ILE A 219 -24.36 24.68 5.22
C ILE A 219 -25.84 25.00 5.40
N GLY A 220 -26.67 23.97 5.45
CA GLY A 220 -28.09 24.06 5.78
C GLY A 220 -28.31 23.87 7.27
N ILE A 221 -28.80 24.91 7.95
CA ILE A 221 -29.14 24.82 9.37
C ILE A 221 -30.60 24.40 9.51
N ALA A 222 -30.82 23.26 10.16
CA ALA A 222 -32.14 22.71 10.41
C ALA A 222 -32.97 23.65 11.29
N GLN A 223 -34.25 23.81 10.93
CA GLN A 223 -35.19 24.64 11.69
C GLN A 223 -35.98 23.78 12.67
N THR A 224 -36.31 24.34 13.85
CA THR A 224 -37.06 23.62 14.89
C THR A 224 -38.54 23.39 14.55
N ASP A 225 -39.05 24.11 13.55
CA ASP A 225 -40.45 24.11 13.12
C ASP A 225 -40.76 23.13 11.97
N GLY A 226 -39.80 22.29 11.60
CA GLY A 226 -39.95 21.30 10.52
C GLY A 226 -39.87 21.89 9.12
N ARG A 227 -39.55 23.19 8.98
CA ARG A 227 -39.25 23.80 7.67
C ARG A 227 -37.94 23.25 7.09
N PRO A 228 -37.76 23.35 5.76
CA PRO A 228 -36.49 22.98 5.13
C PRO A 228 -35.33 23.79 5.74
N PRO A 229 -34.10 23.21 5.78
CA PRO A 229 -32.93 23.90 6.30
C PRO A 229 -32.68 25.23 5.59
N VAL A 230 -32.28 26.24 6.35
CA VAL A 230 -31.89 27.53 5.78
C VAL A 230 -30.42 27.46 5.38
N LEU A 231 -30.14 27.75 4.12
CA LEU A 231 -28.79 27.65 3.55
C LEU A 231 -27.97 28.91 3.80
N PHE A 232 -26.78 28.72 4.34
CA PHE A 232 -25.78 29.77 4.54
C PHE A 232 -24.50 29.44 3.74
N ASN A 233 -23.84 30.48 3.24
CA ASN A 233 -22.64 30.34 2.42
C ASN A 233 -21.42 30.06 3.31
N LEU A 234 -20.75 28.92 3.11
CA LEU A 234 -19.47 28.58 3.74
C LEU A 234 -18.29 29.10 2.90
N HIS A 235 -18.47 30.29 2.33
CA HIS A 235 -17.45 30.99 1.57
C HIS A 235 -17.62 32.49 1.80
N TYR A 236 -16.51 33.22 1.74
CA TYR A 236 -16.51 34.66 1.92
C TYR A 236 -15.65 35.33 0.84
N SER A 237 -16.02 36.54 0.47
CA SER A 237 -15.29 37.37 -0.49
C SER A 237 -15.38 38.81 -0.02
N GLU A 238 -14.23 39.49 0.01
CA GLU A 238 -14.11 40.89 0.41
C GLU A 238 -14.81 41.82 -0.60
N ASP A 239 -14.82 41.43 -1.88
CA ASP A 239 -15.44 42.18 -2.98
C ASP A 239 -16.96 41.94 -3.12
N SER A 240 -17.54 41.08 -2.28
CA SER A 240 -18.98 40.83 -2.33
C SER A 240 -19.77 41.99 -1.72
N PHE A 241 -20.62 42.63 -2.53
CA PHE A 241 -21.67 43.58 -2.11
C PHE A 241 -22.72 43.00 -1.13
N GLN A 242 -22.48 41.81 -0.57
CA GLN A 242 -23.34 41.19 0.43
C GLN A 242 -23.16 41.94 1.76
N PHE A 243 -24.07 42.87 2.05
CA PHE A 243 -24.15 43.62 3.31
C PHE A 243 -24.12 42.73 4.57
N PHE A 244 -24.41 41.44 4.45
CA PHE A 244 -24.38 40.44 5.53
C PHE A 244 -23.45 39.24 5.26
N GLY A 245 -22.50 39.36 4.32
CA GLY A 245 -21.62 38.26 3.90
C GLY A 245 -20.84 37.64 5.07
N LYS A 246 -20.22 38.46 5.93
CA LYS A 246 -19.47 37.99 7.12
C LYS A 246 -20.37 37.27 8.12
N ARG A 247 -21.59 37.79 8.36
CA ARG A 247 -22.56 37.16 9.27
C ARG A 247 -23.03 35.81 8.73
N ASN A 248 -23.42 35.75 7.45
CA ASN A 248 -23.84 34.51 6.81
C ASN A 248 -22.72 33.46 6.83
N PHE A 249 -21.48 33.87 6.54
CA PHE A 249 -20.31 33.01 6.62
C PHE A 249 -20.09 32.45 8.03
N ASN A 250 -20.12 33.31 9.05
CA ASN A 250 -19.95 32.86 10.44
C ASN A 250 -21.08 31.92 10.88
N THR A 251 -22.32 32.16 10.46
CA THR A 251 -23.44 31.24 10.72
C THR A 251 -23.21 29.87 10.03
N ALA A 252 -22.73 29.85 8.78
CA ALA A 252 -22.36 28.60 8.12
C ALA A 252 -21.20 27.89 8.83
N LEU A 253 -20.19 28.65 9.27
CA LEU A 253 -19.01 28.14 9.97
C LEU A 253 -19.40 27.50 11.30
N ASP A 254 -20.21 28.18 12.12
CA ASP A 254 -20.75 27.60 13.34
C ASP A 254 -21.51 26.30 13.04
N GLY A 255 -22.33 26.29 11.98
CA GLY A 255 -23.03 25.09 11.52
C GLY A 255 -22.08 23.93 11.15
N LEU A 256 -20.94 24.22 10.52
CA LEU A 256 -19.89 23.24 10.20
C LEU A 256 -19.24 22.67 11.47
N PHE A 257 -18.96 23.50 12.47
CA PHE A 257 -18.38 23.03 13.74
C PHE A 257 -19.38 22.22 14.57
N HIS A 258 -20.68 22.49 14.46
CA HIS A 258 -21.70 21.58 14.99
C HIS A 258 -21.65 20.20 14.31
N CYS A 259 -21.41 20.13 12.99
CA CYS A 259 -21.18 18.86 12.32
C CYS A 259 -19.91 18.17 12.84
N LEU A 260 -18.80 18.91 13.04
CA LEU A 260 -17.59 18.33 13.63
C LEU A 260 -17.86 17.75 15.03
N LYS A 261 -18.65 18.46 15.84
CA LYS A 261 -19.08 18.00 17.16
C LYS A 261 -19.94 16.73 17.06
N ASP A 262 -20.92 16.69 16.17
CA ASP A 262 -21.77 15.51 15.96
C ASP A 262 -20.91 14.30 15.50
N ALA A 263 -19.90 14.49 14.63
CA ALA A 263 -18.94 13.44 14.28
C ALA A 263 -18.10 12.97 15.46
N SER A 264 -17.58 13.90 16.27
CA SER A 264 -16.83 13.59 17.49
C SER A 264 -17.65 12.74 18.46
N ASP A 265 -18.90 13.12 18.68
CA ASP A 265 -19.81 12.42 19.59
C ASP A 265 -20.16 11.03 19.05
N ALA A 266 -20.35 10.88 17.73
CA ALA A 266 -20.56 9.58 17.09
C ALA A 266 -19.34 8.65 17.26
N VAL A 267 -18.13 9.16 17.01
CA VAL A 267 -16.88 8.41 17.20
C VAL A 267 -16.69 8.00 18.67
N SER A 268 -16.96 8.92 19.60
CA SER A 268 -16.83 8.67 21.05
C SER A 268 -17.79 7.58 21.55
N ARG A 269 -18.93 7.35 20.88
CA ARG A 269 -19.85 6.25 21.18
C ARG A 269 -19.29 4.89 20.76
N ILE A 270 -18.51 4.85 19.69
CA ILE A 270 -17.90 3.62 19.15
C ILE A 270 -16.62 3.29 19.94
N ASP A 271 -15.79 4.29 20.23
CA ASP A 271 -14.54 4.11 20.96
C ASP A 271 -14.30 5.25 21.96
N LYS A 272 -14.52 4.94 23.25
CA LYS A 272 -14.34 5.90 24.36
C LYS A 272 -12.87 6.27 24.59
N ALA A 273 -11.92 5.47 24.11
CA ALA A 273 -10.49 5.77 24.26
C ALA A 273 -10.01 6.80 23.22
N THR A 274 -10.77 6.99 22.13
CA THR A 274 -10.42 7.92 21.05
C THR A 274 -11.23 9.21 21.20
N ALA A 275 -10.80 10.08 22.12
CA ALA A 275 -11.29 11.45 22.18
C ALA A 275 -10.51 12.32 21.19
N LEU A 276 -11.20 13.23 20.47
CA LEU A 276 -10.51 14.21 19.64
C LEU A 276 -9.63 15.13 20.50
N PRO A 277 -8.44 15.54 20.01
CA PRO A 277 -7.53 16.37 20.80
C PRO A 277 -8.11 17.72 21.20
N HIS A 278 -8.88 18.36 20.30
CA HIS A 278 -9.48 19.66 20.57
C HIS A 278 -10.99 19.51 20.73
N LYS A 279 -11.49 19.88 21.91
CA LYS A 279 -12.92 19.77 22.19
C LYS A 279 -13.68 20.91 21.52
N VAL A 280 -14.77 20.59 20.83
CA VAL A 280 -15.74 21.57 20.36
C VAL A 280 -16.81 21.79 21.43
N GLU A 281 -16.89 23.03 21.91
CA GLU A 281 -17.81 23.46 22.96
C GLU A 281 -18.69 24.60 22.47
N VAL A 282 -19.95 24.56 22.87
CA VAL A 282 -20.94 25.61 22.59
C VAL A 282 -21.25 26.29 23.92
N SER A 283 -21.00 27.59 24.03
CA SER A 283 -21.25 28.36 25.23
C SER A 283 -22.76 28.55 25.47
N PRO A 284 -23.20 28.88 26.70
CA PRO A 284 -24.59 29.24 26.96
C PRO A 284 -25.09 30.43 26.12
N GLN A 285 -24.19 31.30 25.66
CA GLN A 285 -24.51 32.41 24.76
C GLN A 285 -24.59 31.99 23.29
N GLY A 286 -24.33 30.72 22.96
CA GLY A 286 -24.35 30.18 21.59
C GLY A 286 -23.02 30.34 20.83
N GLU A 287 -21.95 30.76 21.49
CA GLU A 287 -20.63 30.88 20.87
C GLU A 287 -19.96 29.51 20.74
N VAL A 288 -19.47 29.19 19.55
CA VAL A 288 -18.79 27.93 19.27
C VAL A 288 -17.28 28.13 19.40
N THR A 289 -16.63 27.27 20.18
CA THR A 289 -15.18 27.29 20.38
C THR A 289 -14.56 25.92 20.10
N ILE A 290 -13.31 25.91 19.65
CA ILE A 290 -12.50 24.71 19.49
C ILE A 290 -11.23 24.85 20.33
N GLY A 291 -11.04 23.95 21.30
CA GLY A 291 -9.92 24.04 22.24
C GLY A 291 -9.89 25.37 23.01
N GLY A 292 -11.07 25.96 23.29
CA GLY A 292 -11.22 27.24 23.97
C GLY A 292 -11.02 28.49 23.08
N ILE A 293 -10.83 28.32 21.77
CA ILE A 293 -10.65 29.42 20.82
C ILE A 293 -11.95 29.64 20.01
N PRO A 294 -12.46 30.87 19.88
CA PRO A 294 -13.63 31.16 19.05
C PRO A 294 -13.42 30.75 17.59
N VAL A 295 -14.43 30.09 17.00
CA VAL A 295 -14.37 29.68 15.59
C VAL A 295 -14.86 30.80 14.66
N THR A 296 -15.59 31.77 15.20
CA THR A 296 -16.14 32.92 14.47
C THR A 296 -15.01 33.73 13.83
N TYR A 297 -15.12 34.02 12.53
CA TYR A 297 -14.19 34.90 11.86
C TYR A 297 -14.45 36.35 12.29
N GLY A 298 -13.48 36.90 13.02
CA GLY A 298 -13.50 38.23 13.61
C GLY A 298 -12.46 39.16 12.98
N ASP A 299 -11.82 40.00 13.80
CA ASP A 299 -10.79 40.94 13.37
C ASP A 299 -9.37 40.43 13.70
N ASN A 300 -9.28 39.36 14.50
CA ASN A 300 -8.02 38.72 14.86
C ASN A 300 -7.77 37.48 13.98
N GLY A 301 -7.16 37.71 12.82
CA GLY A 301 -6.90 36.67 11.82
C GLY A 301 -5.97 35.55 12.31
N GLU A 302 -4.99 35.86 13.17
CA GLU A 302 -4.04 34.87 13.70
C GLU A 302 -4.69 33.87 14.66
N VAL A 303 -5.55 34.37 15.55
CA VAL A 303 -6.32 33.52 16.47
C VAL A 303 -7.27 32.62 15.69
N TRP A 304 -7.91 33.15 14.65
CA TRP A 304 -8.77 32.37 13.77
C TRP A 304 -8.00 31.30 12.99
N THR A 305 -6.81 31.62 12.46
CA THR A 305 -5.91 30.63 11.83
C THR A 305 -5.57 29.48 12.78
N LYS A 306 -5.33 29.78 14.06
CA LYS A 306 -5.07 28.75 15.07
C LYS A 306 -6.30 27.85 15.30
N ALA A 307 -7.50 28.42 15.37
CA ALA A 307 -8.74 27.64 15.46
C ALA A 307 -8.92 26.73 14.23
N MET A 308 -8.63 27.23 13.03
CA MET A 308 -8.69 26.44 11.79
C MET A 308 -7.65 25.31 11.75
N LYS A 309 -6.47 25.52 12.34
CA LYS A 309 -5.46 24.46 12.49
C LYS A 309 -5.93 23.35 13.45
N TYR A 310 -6.59 23.70 14.55
CA TYR A 310 -7.20 22.72 15.45
C TYR A 310 -8.31 21.94 14.75
N PHE A 311 -9.16 22.63 13.98
CA PHE A 311 -10.21 22.03 13.17
C PHE A 311 -9.66 20.97 12.20
N LEU A 312 -8.62 21.31 11.43
CA LEU A 312 -7.97 20.36 10.52
C LEU A 312 -7.32 19.20 11.28
N THR A 313 -6.73 19.47 12.44
CA THR A 313 -6.14 18.40 13.27
C THR A 313 -7.21 17.40 13.68
N ASP A 314 -8.36 17.85 14.16
CA ASP A 314 -9.46 16.98 14.54
C ASP A 314 -10.04 16.20 13.35
N LEU A 315 -10.16 16.84 12.18
CA LEU A 315 -10.55 16.13 10.95
C LEU A 315 -9.57 15.02 10.57
N LYS A 316 -8.27 15.23 10.77
CA LYS A 316 -7.24 14.21 10.55
C LYS A 316 -7.40 13.03 11.51
N TRP A 317 -7.73 13.30 12.77
CA TRP A 317 -8.04 12.25 13.75
C TRP A 317 -9.32 11.48 13.39
N LEU A 318 -10.37 12.16 12.92
CA LEU A 318 -11.58 11.51 12.43
C LEU A 318 -11.30 10.61 11.22
N LEU A 319 -10.46 11.06 10.29
CA LEU A 319 -9.99 10.23 9.18
C LEU A 319 -9.29 8.97 9.68
N ALA A 320 -8.29 9.11 10.55
CA ALA A 320 -7.55 7.97 11.11
C ALA A 320 -8.46 6.98 11.87
N PHE A 321 -9.47 7.50 12.57
CA PHE A 321 -10.45 6.65 13.25
C PHE A 321 -11.32 5.87 12.27
N THR A 322 -11.86 6.55 11.25
CA THR A 322 -12.76 5.93 10.29
C THR A 322 -12.06 4.98 9.33
N THR A 323 -10.73 5.08 9.15
CA THR A 323 -9.96 4.06 8.44
C THR A 323 -9.71 2.84 9.29
N LYS A 324 -9.31 3.01 10.56
CA LYS A 324 -9.11 1.91 11.50
C LYS A 324 -10.36 1.06 11.71
N ASN A 325 -11.55 1.66 11.67
CA ASN A 325 -12.83 0.97 11.86
C ASN A 325 -13.54 0.58 10.56
N ALA A 326 -12.92 0.80 9.38
CA ALA A 326 -13.52 0.40 8.10
C ALA A 326 -13.54 -1.12 7.90
N ASP A 327 -12.66 -1.85 8.59
CA ASP A 327 -12.47 -3.31 8.47
C ASP A 327 -13.28 -4.12 9.51
N ARG A 328 -14.16 -3.47 10.30
CA ARG A 328 -15.04 -4.12 11.29
C ARG A 328 -16.47 -4.17 10.80
#